data_AF-G8RLI1-F1
#
_entry.id   AF-G8RLI1-F1
#
_cell.length_a   1.000
_cell.length_b   1.000
_cell.length_c   1.000
_cell.angle_alpha   90.00
_cell.angle_beta   90.00
_cell.angle_gamma   90.00
#
_symmetry.space_group_name_H-M   'P 1'
#
loop_
_entity.id
_entity.type
_entity.pdbx_description
1 polymer ?
#
loop_
_entity_poly.entity_id
_entity_poly.type
_entity_poly.pdbx_seq_one_letter_code
_entity_poly.pdbx_strand_id
1 'polypeptide(L)'
;MGSGLSPRYFRGHVERVWRMRVEFLSSEACRNAPAVRRLLDDCLAEADIEVQVVERLGAFRSPSVLVDGIDVVQPGDAISGDACRLDLPTREQILAALTNAMRGLGDA
;
A
#
# COMPACT_ATOMS: atom_id res chain seq x y z
N MET A 1 24.08 40.80 0.51
CA MET A 1 22.93 40.68 1.44
C MET A 1 21.71 40.27 0.64
N GLY A 2 21.03 39.17 1.05
CA GLY A 2 19.82 38.63 0.42
C GLY A 2 20.12 37.61 -0.70
N SER A 3 20.48 36.36 -0.41
CA SER A 3 19.53 35.25 -0.17
C SER A 3 18.59 35.09 -1.39
N GLY A 4 18.88 34.21 -2.35
CA GLY A 4 18.94 32.77 -2.13
C GLY A 4 17.52 32.19 -2.23
N LEU A 5 16.94 32.19 -3.43
CA LEU A 5 15.70 31.47 -3.75
C LEU A 5 15.90 30.76 -5.08
N SER A 6 16.73 29.72 -5.04
CA SER A 6 16.74 28.69 -6.06
C SER A 6 15.46 27.87 -5.90
N PRO A 7 14.59 27.71 -6.92
CA PRO A 7 13.64 26.63 -6.93
C PRO A 7 14.41 25.34 -7.23
N ARG A 8 15.07 24.79 -6.21
CA ARG A 8 15.49 23.39 -6.19
C ARG A 8 14.32 22.62 -5.61
N TYR A 9 13.60 21.90 -6.47
CA TYR A 9 12.96 20.59 -6.27
C TYR A 9 11.82 20.45 -7.28
N PHE A 10 12.20 20.21 -8.53
CA PHE A 10 11.36 19.44 -9.43
C PHE A 10 12.30 18.38 -10.04
N ARG A 11 12.66 17.40 -9.22
CA ARG A 11 13.32 16.20 -9.75
C ARG A 11 12.24 15.46 -10.52
N GLY A 12 12.27 15.60 -11.84
CA GLY A 12 11.42 14.84 -12.73
C GLY A 12 11.54 13.35 -12.45
N HIS A 13 10.52 12.79 -11.80
CA HIS A 13 10.24 11.36 -11.84
C HIS A 13 9.54 11.09 -13.17
N VAL A 14 10.31 11.14 -14.27
CA VAL A 14 9.91 10.56 -15.54
C VAL A 14 9.91 9.04 -15.37
N GLU A 15 8.73 8.46 -15.22
CA GLU A 15 8.34 7.15 -15.75
C GLU A 15 9.27 5.94 -15.48
N ARG A 16 9.98 5.89 -14.35
CA ARG A 16 10.18 4.58 -13.74
C ARG A 16 8.86 4.19 -13.12
N VAL A 17 7.99 3.65 -13.98
CA VAL A 17 6.76 2.97 -13.59
C VAL A 17 7.20 1.80 -12.73
N TRP A 18 7.37 2.03 -11.42
CA TRP A 18 7.39 0.97 -10.44
C TRP A 18 6.07 0.23 -10.66
N ARG A 19 6.12 -0.95 -11.29
CA ARG A 19 4.94 -1.77 -11.62
C ARG A 19 4.23 -2.30 -10.36
N MET A 20 4.70 -1.92 -9.19
CA MET A 20 4.11 -2.23 -7.91
C MET A 20 2.78 -1.49 -7.77
N ARG A 21 1.72 -2.26 -7.58
CA ARG A 21 0.37 -1.75 -7.36
C ARG A 21 -0.07 -2.08 -5.94
N VAL A 22 -0.38 -1.05 -5.16
CA VAL A 22 -0.89 -1.22 -3.80
C VAL A 22 -2.38 -0.88 -3.78
N GLU A 23 -3.20 -1.78 -3.27
CA GLU A 23 -4.64 -1.59 -3.14
C GLU A 23 -5.09 -1.73 -1.70
N PHE A 24 -6.03 -0.89 -1.29
CA PHE A 24 -6.66 -0.94 0.02
C PHE A 24 -8.15 -1.20 -0.17
N LEU A 25 -8.58 -2.38 0.25
CA LEU A 25 -9.96 -2.83 0.14
C LEU A 25 -10.65 -2.69 1.50
N SER A 26 -11.79 -2.02 1.52
CA SER A 26 -12.57 -1.82 2.74
C SER A 26 -14.08 -1.90 2.48
N SER A 27 -14.85 -2.05 3.55
CA SER A 27 -16.30 -1.97 3.56
C SER A 27 -16.74 -0.82 4.45
N GLU A 28 -17.90 -0.22 4.17
CA GLU A 28 -18.41 0.97 4.87
C GLU A 28 -18.61 0.72 6.38
N ALA A 29 -18.84 -0.52 6.79
CA ALA A 29 -19.08 -0.90 8.17
C ALA A 29 -17.79 -1.28 8.95
N CYS A 30 -16.63 -1.36 8.30
CA CYS A 30 -15.44 -1.90 8.96
C CYS A 30 -14.68 -0.85 9.79
N ARG A 31 -14.80 -0.97 11.11
CA ARG A 31 -14.17 -0.08 12.09
C ARG A 31 -12.64 -0.09 12.04
N ASN A 32 -12.03 -1.20 11.62
CA ASN A 32 -10.58 -1.37 11.62
C ASN A 32 -9.90 -0.68 10.43
N ALA A 33 -10.68 -0.24 9.43
CA ALA A 33 -10.13 0.32 8.19
C ALA A 33 -9.25 1.56 8.39
N PRO A 34 -9.61 2.57 9.21
CA PRO A 34 -8.75 3.75 9.39
C PRO A 34 -7.40 3.41 10.03
N ALA A 35 -7.38 2.47 10.97
CA ALA A 35 -6.16 2.05 11.65
C ALA A 35 -5.21 1.33 10.69
N VAL A 36 -5.73 0.42 9.86
CA VAL A 36 -4.93 -0.31 8.87
C VAL A 36 -4.47 0.59 7.73
N ARG A 37 -5.30 1.55 7.29
CA ARG A 37 -4.91 2.53 6.26
C ARG A 37 -3.73 3.38 6.73
N ARG A 38 -3.75 3.83 7.98
CA ARG A 38 -2.64 4.57 8.59
C ARG A 38 -1.37 3.73 8.70
N LEU A 39 -1.50 2.48 9.14
CA LEU A 39 -0.38 1.55 9.21
C LEU A 39 0.27 1.33 7.85
N LEU A 40 -0.54 1.23 6.78
CA LEU A 40 -0.04 1.14 5.41
C LEU A 40 0.74 2.39 5.00
N ASP A 41 0.23 3.59 5.27
CA ASP A 41 0.93 4.86 5.02
C ASP A 41 2.27 4.93 5.77
N ASP A 42 2.30 4.56 7.05
CA ASP A 42 3.52 4.54 7.87
C ASP A 42 4.57 3.58 7.28
N CYS A 43 4.15 2.41 6.78
CA CYS A 43 5.06 1.44 6.16
C CYS A 43 5.59 1.90 4.80
N LEU A 44 4.75 2.56 3.98
CA LEU A 44 5.18 3.13 2.69
C LEU A 44 6.21 4.24 2.88
N ALA A 45 5.96 5.12 3.86
CA ALA A 45 6.89 6.20 4.22
C ALA A 45 8.22 5.65 4.76
N GLU A 46 8.19 4.62 5.61
CA GLU A 46 9.40 3.97 6.11
C GLU A 46 10.23 3.30 5.00
N ALA A 47 9.56 2.69 4.03
CA ALA A 47 10.23 2.02 2.92
C ALA A 47 10.70 2.99 1.81
N ASP A 48 10.44 4.30 1.95
CA ASP A 48 10.69 5.33 0.93
C ASP A 48 10.02 4.99 -0.42
N ILE A 49 8.82 4.40 -0.36
CA ILE A 49 8.05 3.96 -1.54
C ILE A 49 6.96 5.00 -1.85
N GLU A 50 7.17 5.74 -2.93
CA GLU A 50 6.17 6.65 -3.49
C GLU A 50 5.27 5.90 -4.49
N VAL A 51 4.23 5.22 -3.99
CA VAL A 51 3.22 4.52 -4.81
C VAL A 51 1.81 5.03 -4.52
N GLN A 52 0.97 5.12 -5.55
CA GLN A 52 -0.43 5.43 -5.36
C GLN A 52 -1.15 4.21 -4.75
N VAL A 53 -1.74 4.39 -3.57
CA VAL A 53 -2.65 3.40 -2.98
C VAL A 53 -4.03 3.57 -3.61
N VAL A 54 -4.51 2.52 -4.29
CA VAL A 54 -5.84 2.49 -4.87
C VAL A 54 -6.84 2.00 -3.82
N GLU A 55 -7.70 2.90 -3.35
CA GLU A 55 -8.75 2.56 -2.39
C GLU A 55 -10.01 2.07 -3.11
N ARG A 56 -10.57 0.95 -2.64
CA ARG A 56 -11.84 0.42 -3.15
C ARG A 56 -12.78 0.09 -1.99
N LEU A 57 -14.02 0.56 -2.12
CA LEU A 57 -15.11 0.23 -1.21
C LEU A 57 -16.02 -0.82 -1.83
N GLY A 58 -16.42 -1.81 -1.05
CA GLY A 58 -17.34 -2.86 -1.51
C GLY A 58 -17.43 -4.03 -0.55
N ALA A 59 -18.04 -5.12 -1.01
CA ALA A 59 -18.13 -6.38 -0.29
C ALA A 59 -16.78 -7.13 -0.34
N PHE A 60 -15.83 -6.65 0.46
CA PHE A 60 -14.53 -7.29 0.69
C PHE A 60 -14.38 -7.75 2.15
N ARG A 61 -13.58 -8.80 2.36
CA ARG A 61 -13.07 -9.16 3.69
C ARG A 61 -12.16 -8.03 4.17
N SER A 62 -12.75 -7.10 4.91
CA SER A 62 -12.19 -5.77 5.14
C SER A 62 -11.52 -5.67 6.51
N PRO A 63 -10.46 -4.86 6.70
CA PRO A 63 -9.67 -4.23 5.66
C PRO A 63 -8.68 -5.25 5.05
N SER A 64 -8.46 -5.16 3.75
CA SER A 64 -7.44 -5.96 3.04
C SER A 64 -6.45 -5.04 2.35
N VAL A 65 -5.16 -5.38 2.45
CA VAL A 65 -4.07 -4.68 1.76
C VAL A 65 -3.54 -5.62 0.70
N LEU A 66 -3.60 -5.20 -0.57
CA LEU A 66 -3.04 -5.97 -1.68
C LEU A 66 -1.78 -5.32 -2.17
N VAL A 67 -0.77 -6.13 -2.42
CA VAL A 67 0.44 -5.74 -3.14
C VAL A 67 0.51 -6.59 -4.40
N ASP A 68 0.47 -5.96 -5.56
CA ASP A 68 0.39 -6.62 -6.88
C ASP A 68 -0.78 -7.63 -6.98
N GLY A 69 -1.89 -7.31 -6.31
CA GLY A 69 -3.09 -8.15 -6.26
C GLY A 69 -3.01 -9.31 -5.25
N ILE A 70 -1.92 -9.44 -4.50
CA ILE A 70 -1.73 -10.48 -3.48
C ILE A 70 -2.10 -9.91 -2.11
N ASP A 71 -3.01 -10.57 -1.38
CA ASP A 71 -3.35 -10.18 0.01
C ASP A 71 -2.16 -10.40 0.94
N VAL A 72 -1.83 -9.36 1.71
CA VAL A 72 -0.70 -9.37 2.65
C VAL A 72 -0.88 -10.42 3.76
N VAL A 73 -2.11 -10.69 4.17
CA VAL A 73 -2.40 -11.58 5.30
C VAL A 73 -2.63 -13.03 4.83
N GLN A 74 -3.41 -13.23 3.78
CA GLN A 74 -3.72 -14.56 3.23
C GLN A 74 -3.46 -14.61 1.71
N PRO A 75 -2.20 -14.82 1.29
CA PRO A 75 -1.85 -14.93 -0.13
C PRO A 75 -2.62 -16.06 -0.82
N GLY A 76 -3.37 -15.74 -1.88
CA GLY A 76 -4.10 -16.72 -2.71
C GLY A 76 -5.54 -17.02 -2.27
N ASP A 77 -6.02 -16.40 -1.19
CA ASP A 77 -7.40 -16.57 -0.72
C ASP A 77 -8.38 -15.61 -1.43
N ALA A 78 -9.66 -16.00 -1.48
CA ALA A 78 -10.71 -15.14 -1.99
C ALA A 78 -10.92 -13.91 -1.09
N ILE A 79 -10.86 -12.72 -1.69
CA ILE A 79 -10.98 -11.44 -0.96
C ILE A 79 -12.42 -10.93 -0.91
N SER A 80 -13.29 -11.48 -1.74
CA SER A 80 -14.72 -11.18 -1.75
C SER A 80 -15.40 -11.70 -0.48
N GLY A 81 -16.30 -10.89 0.09
CA GLY A 81 -17.09 -11.22 1.28
C GLY A 81 -17.51 -9.96 2.03
N ASP A 82 -18.55 -9.99 2.85
CA ASP A 82 -19.00 -8.80 3.60
C ASP A 82 -18.74 -8.97 5.10
N ALA A 83 -17.47 -8.94 5.48
CA ALA A 83 -17.07 -9.13 6.87
C ALA A 83 -15.82 -8.30 7.22
N CYS A 84 -15.85 -7.67 8.40
CA CYS A 84 -14.67 -7.02 8.95
C CYS A 84 -13.77 -8.10 9.58
N ARG A 85 -12.63 -8.40 8.95
CA ARG A 85 -11.64 -9.38 9.40
C ARG A 85 -11.01 -8.94 10.72
N LEU A 86 -10.68 -9.93 11.56
CA LEU A 86 -10.04 -9.72 12.86
C LEU A 86 -8.52 -9.94 12.79
N ASP A 87 -8.08 -10.75 11.83
CA ASP A 87 -6.71 -10.96 11.42
C ASP A 87 -6.21 -9.78 10.59
N LEU A 88 -5.97 -8.66 11.27
CA LEU A 88 -5.46 -7.44 10.65
C LEU A 88 -3.99 -7.60 10.22
N PRO A 89 -3.57 -6.98 9.11
CA PRO A 89 -2.17 -7.02 8.70
C PRO A 89 -1.28 -6.34 9.73
N THR A 90 -0.13 -6.95 10.01
CA THR A 90 0.90 -6.35 10.84
C THR A 90 1.88 -5.53 10.01
N ARG A 91 2.60 -4.63 10.68
CA ARG A 91 3.66 -3.82 10.09
C ARG A 91 4.70 -4.67 9.35
N GLU A 92 5.14 -5.75 9.99
CA GLU A 92 6.15 -6.66 9.44
C GLU A 92 5.65 -7.37 8.18
N GLN A 93 4.38 -7.80 8.15
CA GLN A 93 3.78 -8.43 6.97
C GLN A 93 3.71 -7.44 5.80
N ILE A 94 3.28 -6.20 6.05
CA ILE A 94 3.21 -5.16 5.01
C ILE A 94 4.61 -4.90 4.45
N LEU A 95 5.60 -4.60 5.31
CA LEU A 95 6.96 -4.31 4.86
C LEU A 95 7.60 -5.49 4.10
N ALA A 96 7.35 -6.72 4.54
CA ALA A 96 7.82 -7.92 3.85
C ALA A 96 7.20 -8.03 2.44
N ALA A 97 5.89 -7.79 2.31
CA ALA A 97 5.20 -7.81 1.02
C ALA A 97 5.73 -6.70 0.08
N LEU A 98 5.91 -5.48 0.59
CA LEU A 98 6.46 -4.37 -0.18
C LEU A 98 7.90 -4.68 -0.67
N THR A 99 8.73 -5.23 0.22
CA THR A 99 10.11 -5.62 -0.10
C THR A 99 10.17 -6.72 -1.16
N ASN A 100 9.29 -7.72 -1.06
CA ASN A 100 9.23 -8.80 -2.04
C ASN A 100 8.77 -8.30 -3.41
N ALA A 101 7.78 -7.41 -3.47
CA ALA A 101 7.34 -6.78 -4.71
C ALA A 101 8.48 -5.99 -5.36
N MET A 102 9.23 -5.20 -4.57
CA MET A 102 10.39 -4.47 -5.06
C MET A 102 11.50 -5.38 -5.64
N ARG A 103 11.70 -6.57 -5.06
CA ARG A 103 12.67 -7.55 -5.59
C ARG A 103 12.18 -8.14 -6.91
N GLY A 104 10.90 -8.50 -7.01
CA GLY A 104 10.31 -9.05 -8.23
C GLY A 104 10.31 -8.07 -9.41
N LEU A 105 10.46 -6.76 -9.17
CA LEU A 105 10.66 -5.75 -10.21
C LEU A 105 12.06 -5.79 -10.86
N GLY A 106 13.04 -6.46 -10.23
CA GLY A 106 14.41 -6.58 -10.74
C GLY A 106 14.65 -7.78 -11.67
N ASP A 107 13.69 -8.70 -11.76
CA ASP A 107 13.78 -9.96 -12.53
C ASP A 107 13.07 -9.90 -13.90
N ALA A 108 12.74 -8.70 -14.40
CA ALA A 108 12.00 -8.48 -15.66
C ALA A 108 12.81 -7.71 -16.71
#